data_AF-A0A2M7I2T4-F1
#
_entry.id   AF-A0A2M7I2T4-F1
#
_cell.length_a   1.000
_cell.length_b   1.000
_cell.length_c   1.000
_cell.angle_alpha   90.00
_cell.angle_beta   90.00
_cell.angle_gamma   90.00
#
_symmetry.space_group_name_H-M   'P 1'
#
loop_
_entity.id
_entity.type
_entity.pdbx_description
1 polymer ?
#
loop_
_entity_poly.entity_id
_entity_poly.type
_entity_poly.pdbx_seq_one_letter_code
_entity_poly.pdbx_strand_id
1 'polypeptide(L)'
;MKNKSVNISNASLFFHHFTEKEAINILNNLDLITTDGIIINDLRRNIIALISIKLLTFVFSKSKIVKNDAPLSVHKGFTKSELKELLSKSGYNNYIIKRKWAFRWMVLINLNNEKRF
;
A
#
# COMPACT_ATOMS: atom_id res chain seq x y z
N MET A 1 -14.98 -7.68 -19.93
CA MET A 1 -16.02 -7.85 -18.90
C MET A 1 -15.35 -8.02 -17.55
N LYS A 2 -15.84 -7.38 -16.48
CA LYS A 2 -15.31 -7.62 -15.12
C LYS A 2 -15.75 -9.01 -14.67
N ASN A 3 -14.82 -9.85 -14.23
CA ASN A 3 -15.12 -11.19 -13.69
C ASN A 3 -15.04 -11.10 -12.16
N LYS A 4 -16.08 -10.51 -11.57
CA LYS A 4 -16.16 -10.25 -10.13
C LYS A 4 -16.26 -11.59 -9.39
N SER A 5 -15.17 -12.00 -8.76
CA SER A 5 -15.05 -13.31 -8.09
C SER A 5 -14.91 -13.20 -6.57
N VAL A 6 -14.55 -12.03 -6.05
CA VAL A 6 -14.38 -11.78 -4.60
C VAL A 6 -15.06 -10.49 -4.18
N ASN A 7 -15.56 -10.45 -2.93
CA ASN A 7 -16.14 -9.23 -2.37
C ASN A 7 -15.08 -8.18 -2.05
N ILE A 8 -14.01 -8.59 -1.36
CA ILE A 8 -12.95 -7.69 -0.89
C ILE A 8 -11.60 -8.24 -1.31
N SER A 9 -10.74 -7.36 -1.84
CA SER A 9 -9.32 -7.65 -2.03
C SER A 9 -8.49 -6.94 -0.98
N ASN A 10 -7.49 -7.63 -0.42
CA ASN A 10 -6.56 -7.07 0.55
C ASN A 10 -5.12 -7.23 0.07
N ALA A 11 -4.36 -6.14 0.10
CA ALA A 11 -2.93 -6.12 -0.19
C ALA A 11 -2.18 -5.52 1.00
N SER A 12 -1.35 -6.32 1.65
CA SER A 12 -0.62 -5.92 2.86
C SER A 12 0.88 -6.06 2.67
N LEU A 13 1.64 -4.99 2.97
CA LEU A 13 3.09 -4.92 2.79
C LEU A 13 3.53 -5.34 1.38
N PHE A 14 2.78 -4.88 0.38
CA PHE A 14 2.88 -5.41 -0.98
C PHE A 14 3.26 -4.33 -1.98
N PHE A 15 2.53 -3.21 -2.02
CA PHE A 15 2.67 -2.21 -3.06
C PHE A 15 4.01 -1.48 -3.06
N HIS A 16 4.69 -1.38 -1.91
CA HIS A 16 6.03 -0.76 -1.83
C HIS A 16 7.13 -1.52 -2.60
N HIS A 17 6.85 -2.72 -3.13
CA HIS A 17 7.78 -3.45 -3.99
C HIS A 17 7.73 -3.01 -5.45
N PHE A 18 6.66 -2.33 -5.86
CA PHE A 18 6.34 -2.04 -7.25
C PHE A 18 6.55 -0.57 -7.59
N THR A 19 6.87 -0.31 -8.85
CA THR A 19 6.83 1.04 -9.41
C THR A 19 5.39 1.57 -9.45
N GLU A 20 5.23 2.89 -9.60
CA GLU A 20 3.90 3.50 -9.72
C GLU A 20 3.08 2.86 -10.86
N LYS A 21 3.69 2.66 -12.04
CA LYS A 21 3.02 2.07 -13.20
C LYS A 21 2.53 0.64 -12.92
N GLU A 22 3.37 -0.17 -12.27
CA GLU A 22 3.01 -1.53 -11.88
C GLU A 22 1.92 -1.54 -10.81
N ALA A 23 2.01 -0.65 -9.82
CA ALA A 23 0.99 -0.50 -8.78
C ALA A 23 -0.38 -0.12 -9.38
N ILE A 24 -0.43 0.80 -10.34
CA ILE A 24 -1.65 1.15 -11.08
C ILE A 24 -2.20 -0.08 -11.82
N ASN A 25 -1.34 -0.82 -12.53
CA ASN A 25 -1.76 -2.02 -13.25
C ASN A 25 -2.34 -3.09 -12.32
N ILE A 26 -1.69 -3.33 -11.18
CA ILE A 26 -2.16 -4.25 -10.14
C ILE A 26 -3.51 -3.79 -9.58
N LEU A 27 -3.65 -2.50 -9.25
CA LEU A 27 -4.90 -1.92 -8.77
C LEU A 27 -6.06 -2.12 -9.75
N ASN A 28 -5.80 -1.93 -11.05
CA ASN A 28 -6.80 -2.15 -12.10
C ASN A 28 -7.21 -3.63 -12.16
N ASN A 29 -6.24 -4.55 -12.11
CA ASN A 29 -6.52 -5.98 -12.09
C ASN A 29 -7.32 -6.41 -10.84
N LEU A 30 -7.02 -5.85 -9.67
CA LEU A 30 -7.80 -6.08 -8.45
C LEU A 30 -9.24 -5.59 -8.61
N ASP A 31 -9.46 -4.42 -9.22
CA ASP A 31 -10.82 -3.93 -9.50
C ASP A 31 -11.58 -4.81 -10.51
N LEU A 32 -10.92 -5.47 -11.45
CA LEU A 32 -11.61 -6.40 -12.36
C LEU A 32 -12.24 -7.60 -11.62
N ILE A 33 -11.66 -8.01 -10.49
CA ILE A 33 -12.08 -9.21 -9.74
C ILE A 33 -12.84 -8.91 -8.44
N THR A 34 -12.80 -7.66 -7.94
CA THR A 34 -13.32 -7.29 -6.61
C THR A 34 -14.64 -6.56 -6.68
N THR A 35 -15.68 -7.01 -5.97
CA THR A 35 -17.01 -6.38 -6.01
C THR A 35 -17.10 -5.12 -5.17
N ASP A 36 -16.82 -5.19 -3.86
CA ASP A 36 -17.20 -4.16 -2.89
C ASP A 36 -16.08 -3.14 -2.61
N GLY A 37 -14.84 -3.62 -2.46
CA GLY A 37 -13.75 -2.72 -2.08
C GLY A 37 -12.36 -3.34 -1.98
N ILE A 38 -11.35 -2.48 -2.09
CA ILE A 38 -9.94 -2.86 -1.98
C ILE A 38 -9.35 -2.24 -0.71
N ILE A 39 -8.67 -3.06 0.08
CA ILE A 39 -7.96 -2.66 1.29
C ILE A 39 -6.46 -2.73 1.02
N ILE A 40 -5.76 -1.64 1.30
CA ILE A 40 -4.30 -1.59 1.23
C ILE A 40 -3.74 -1.25 2.59
N ASN A 41 -2.87 -2.13 3.09
CA ASN A 41 -2.06 -1.90 4.28
C ASN A 41 -0.60 -1.80 3.86
N ASP A 42 0.02 -0.64 3.96
CA ASP A 42 1.40 -0.50 3.53
C ASP A 42 2.22 0.43 4.42
N LEU A 43 3.53 0.41 4.25
CA LEU A 43 4.47 1.16 5.05
C LEU A 43 4.32 2.65 4.80
N ARG A 44 4.31 3.41 5.89
CA ARG A 44 4.39 4.86 5.87
C ARG A 44 5.85 5.27 5.92
N ARG A 45 6.34 5.87 4.84
CA ARG A 45 7.68 6.45 4.79
C ARG A 45 7.79 7.58 5.79
N ASN A 46 8.69 7.41 6.75
CA ASN A 46 8.90 8.35 7.83
C ASN A 46 10.31 8.18 8.41
N ILE A 47 10.97 9.28 8.72
CA ILE A 47 12.34 9.26 9.24
C ILE A 47 12.46 8.55 10.59
N ILE A 48 11.47 8.70 11.48
CA ILE A 48 11.44 8.02 12.78
C ILE A 48 11.31 6.51 12.56
N ALA A 49 10.42 6.07 11.65
CA ALA A 49 10.30 4.66 11.30
C ALA A 49 11.62 4.08 10.79
N LEU A 50 12.34 4.84 9.95
CA LEU A 50 13.62 4.42 9.37
C LEU A 50 14.71 4.27 10.45
N ILE A 51 14.80 5.22 11.37
CA ILE A 51 15.76 5.17 12.48
C ILE A 51 15.40 4.01 13.43
N SER A 52 14.13 3.90 13.81
CA SER A 52 13.65 2.83 14.69
C SER A 52 13.93 1.45 14.11
N ILE A 53 13.66 1.21 12.82
CA ILE A 53 13.89 -0.13 12.24
C ILE A 53 15.36 -0.45 12.10
N LYS A 54 16.24 0.52 11.82
CA LYS A 54 17.69 0.33 11.82
C LYS A 54 18.20 -0.06 13.21
N LEU A 55 17.74 0.63 14.25
CA LEU A 55 18.13 0.32 15.63
C LEU A 55 17.62 -1.07 16.06
N LEU A 56 16.35 -1.37 15.81
CA LEU A 56 15.74 -2.64 16.15
C LEU A 56 16.44 -3.81 15.44
N THR A 57 16.66 -3.70 14.12
CA THR A 57 17.35 -4.75 13.37
C THR A 57 18.82 -4.88 13.76
N PHE A 58 19.49 -3.78 14.13
CA PHE A 58 20.86 -3.82 14.63
C PHE A 58 20.97 -4.60 15.94
N VAL A 59 20.07 -4.33 16.90
CA VAL A 59 20.06 -4.95 18.25
C VAL A 59 19.56 -6.39 18.21
N PHE A 60 18.46 -6.66 17.50
CA PHE A 60 17.73 -7.93 17.61
C PHE A 60 17.98 -8.92 16.46
N SER A 61 18.51 -8.47 15.31
CA SER A 61 18.77 -9.37 14.18
C SER A 61 20.26 -9.65 14.02
N LYS A 62 20.62 -10.92 13.77
CA LYS A 62 21.97 -11.30 13.34
C LYS A 62 22.11 -11.33 11.81
N SER A 63 21.00 -11.29 11.08
CA SER A 63 20.99 -11.39 9.62
C SER A 63 21.38 -10.06 8.96
N LYS A 64 22.45 -10.07 8.17
CA LYS A 64 22.87 -8.93 7.35
C LYS A 64 21.80 -8.57 6.30
N ILE A 65 21.06 -9.56 5.80
CA ILE A 65 19.97 -9.33 4.85
C ILE A 65 18.87 -8.49 5.52
N VAL A 66 18.38 -8.91 6.69
CA VAL A 66 17.30 -8.19 7.41
C VAL A 66 17.71 -6.77 7.80
N LYS A 67 18.97 -6.57 8.22
CA LYS A 67 19.50 -5.23 8.57
C LYS A 67 19.50 -4.25 7.40
N ASN A 68 19.61 -4.76 6.16
CA ASN A 68 19.59 -3.94 4.95
C ASN A 68 18.18 -3.82 4.35
N ASP A 69 17.44 -4.92 4.31
CA ASP A 69 16.15 -5.00 3.64
C ASP A 69 15.05 -4.26 4.41
N ALA A 70 15.00 -4.40 5.74
CA ALA A 70 13.94 -3.74 6.52
C ALA A 70 13.98 -2.19 6.45
N PRO A 71 15.14 -1.51 6.54
CA PRO A 71 15.22 -0.08 6.25
C PRO A 71 14.85 0.27 4.80
N LEU A 72 15.22 -0.57 3.83
CA LEU A 72 14.88 -0.37 2.43
C LEU A 72 13.36 -0.46 2.20
N SER A 73 12.67 -1.40 2.84
CA SER A 73 11.20 -1.49 2.80
C SER A 73 10.55 -0.21 3.33
N VAL A 74 11.04 0.32 4.46
CA VAL A 74 10.53 1.60 5.00
C VAL A 74 10.81 2.77 4.05
N HIS A 75 11.97 2.76 3.39
CA HIS A 75 12.33 3.78 2.41
C HIS A 75 11.47 3.72 1.15
N LYS A 76 11.05 2.53 0.72
CA LYS A 76 10.11 2.34 -0.39
C LYS A 76 8.64 2.53 -0.01
N GLY A 77 8.34 2.63 1.29
CA GLY A 77 6.99 2.95 1.76
C GLY A 77 6.47 4.27 1.19
N PHE A 78 5.19 4.55 1.42
CA PHE A 78 4.52 5.70 0.81
C PHE A 78 4.42 6.90 1.76
N THR A 79 4.40 8.09 1.19
CA THR A 79 3.85 9.30 1.80
C THR A 79 2.35 9.41 1.52
N LYS A 80 1.66 10.31 2.24
CA LYS A 80 0.21 10.52 1.99
C LYS A 80 -0.06 11.12 0.61
N SER A 81 0.83 11.99 0.13
CA SER A 81 0.70 12.63 -1.19
C SER A 81 0.87 11.61 -2.31
N GLU A 82 1.87 10.74 -2.23
CA GLU A 82 2.07 9.66 -3.24
C GLU A 82 0.88 8.71 -3.27
N LEU A 83 0.30 8.33 -2.13
CA LEU A 83 -0.92 7.51 -2.13
C LEU A 83 -2.10 8.23 -2.80
N LYS A 84 -2.27 9.54 -2.55
CA LYS A 84 -3.33 10.32 -3.21
C LYS A 84 -3.11 10.39 -4.72
N GLU A 85 -1.87 10.63 -5.14
CA GLU A 85 -1.50 10.70 -6.56
C GLU A 85 -1.70 9.36 -7.26
N LEU A 86 -1.23 8.25 -6.65
CA LEU A 86 -1.44 6.90 -7.13
C LEU A 86 -2.93 6.59 -7.34
N LEU A 87 -3.76 6.85 -6.31
CA LEU A 87 -5.20 6.59 -6.37
C LEU A 87 -5.89 7.46 -7.43
N SER A 88 -5.50 8.74 -7.54
CA SER A 88 -6.01 9.65 -8.56
C SER A 88 -5.65 9.18 -9.97
N LYS A 89 -4.41 8.74 -10.21
CA LYS A 89 -3.96 8.20 -11.51
C LYS A 89 -4.64 6.87 -11.85
N SER A 90 -5.01 6.09 -10.85
CA SER A 90 -5.84 4.88 -11.00
C SER A 90 -7.35 5.19 -11.18
N GLY A 91 -7.76 6.46 -11.21
CA GLY A 91 -9.15 6.86 -11.39
C GLY A 91 -10.04 6.71 -10.16
N TYR A 92 -9.46 6.44 -8.98
CA TYR A 92 -10.22 6.30 -7.73
C TYR A 92 -10.48 7.65 -7.08
N ASN A 93 -11.76 7.94 -6.86
CA ASN A 93 -12.20 9.19 -6.21
C ASN A 93 -12.84 8.94 -4.84
N ASN A 94 -13.32 7.72 -4.58
CA ASN A 94 -13.97 7.37 -3.32
C ASN A 94 -13.08 6.45 -2.48
N TYR A 95 -12.23 7.06 -1.65
CA TYR A 95 -11.32 6.33 -0.79
C TYR A 95 -11.08 7.02 0.56
N ILE A 96 -10.61 6.24 1.53
CA ILE A 96 -10.19 6.69 2.86
C ILE A 96 -8.72 6.34 3.05
N ILE A 97 -7.90 7.31 3.48
CA ILE A 97 -6.50 7.06 3.91
C ILE A 97 -6.37 7.40 5.39
N LYS A 98 -6.03 6.40 6.21
CA LYS A 98 -5.79 6.55 7.65
C LYS A 98 -4.40 6.06 8.05
N ARG A 99 -3.81 6.70 9.05
CA ARG A 99 -2.61 6.18 9.74
C ARG A 99 -3.05 5.07 10.71
N LYS A 100 -2.25 4.02 10.81
CA LYS A 100 -2.41 2.94 11.78
C LYS A 100 -1.10 2.69 12.50
N TRP A 101 -1.19 1.94 13.61
CA TRP A 101 -0.06 1.66 14.49
C TRP A 101 1.14 1.07 13.73
N ALA A 102 2.33 1.39 14.25
CA ALA A 102 3.65 1.08 13.71
C ALA A 102 3.86 1.54 12.26
N PHE A 103 3.61 2.84 12.01
CA PHE A 103 3.91 3.49 10.74
C PHE A 103 3.27 2.80 9.54
N ARG A 104 1.98 2.46 9.65
CA ARG A 104 1.21 1.89 8.54
C ARG A 104 0.20 2.86 7.99
N TRP A 105 -0.03 2.77 6.69
CA TRP A 105 -1.19 3.29 6.01
C TRP A 105 -2.27 2.21 5.98
N MET A 106 -3.52 2.65 6.12
CA MET A 106 -4.70 1.89 5.75
C MET A 106 -5.42 2.72 4.70
N VAL A 107 -5.50 2.18 3.49
CA VAL A 107 -6.30 2.74 2.40
C VAL A 107 -7.50 1.83 2.20
N LEU A 108 -8.69 2.42 2.16
CA LEU A 108 -9.93 1.73 1.80
C LEU A 108 -10.45 2.37 0.53
N ILE A 109 -10.57 1.59 -0.54
CA ILE A 109 -11.16 2.01 -1.81
C ILE A 109 -12.54 1.37 -1.89
N ASN A 110 -13.59 2.19 -2.06
CA ASN A 110 -14.95 1.71 -2.17
C ASN A 110 -15.36 1.68 -3.65
N LEU A 111 -15.66 0.49 -4.17
CA LEU A 111 -15.98 0.27 -5.57
C LEU A 111 -17.48 0.38 -5.87
N ASN A 112 -18.34 0.36 -4.84
CA ASN A 112 -19.80 0.38 -4.98
C ASN A 112 -20.37 1.77 -5.36
N ASN A 113 -19.60 2.84 -5.17
CA ASN A 113 -20.06 4.23 -5.37
C ASN A 113 -19.37 4.98 -6.52
N GLU A 114 -18.47 4.32 -7.27
CA GLU A 114 -17.90 4.97 -8.44
C GLU A 114 -18.88 4.88 -9.61
N LYS A 115 -19.66 5.94 -9.81
CA LYS A 115 -20.34 6.20 -11.10
C LYS A 115 -19.25 6.24 -12.17
N ARG A 116 -19.09 5.14 -12.89
CA ARG A 116 -18.10 4.98 -13.96
C ARG A 116 -18.87 5.03 -15.28
N PHE A 117 -18.70 6.14 -15.99
CA PHE A 117 -19.14 6.31 -17.38
C PHE A 117 -18.45 5.29 -18.29
#